data_AF-A0A382X5J1-F1
#
_entry.id   AF-A0A382X5J1-F1
#
_cell.length_a   1.000
_cell.length_b   1.000
_cell.length_c   1.000
_cell.angle_alpha   90.00
_cell.angle_beta   90.00
_cell.angle_gamma   90.00
#
_symmetry.space_group_name_H-M   'P 1'
#
loop_
_entity.id
_entity.type
_entity.pdbx_description
1 polymer ?
#
loop_
_entity_poly.entity_id
_entity_poly.type
_entity_poly.pdbx_seq_one_letter_code
_entity_poly.pdbx_strand_id
1 'polypeptide(L)'
;MVDIIGEIGRLRQRGERLALASLIWSTGSIPMSDRAKMIITEDGSIIGTIGGGCLEAEVLNVGRAVLDTGANQHTSYTMTEKQAGESGLNCGGTVRIYTELVEPGAGGDLYDKVLNARADRLGGVLATLLSTDSSHQSSKMWFGMDGSRFGSLQSTEVERLVEEKGSFVLQREQGFIQALPAAGEQNGENILGDSEMVKAARSEVFLEPFLPEPILYVFGGGHVGGQIGAL
;
A
#
# COMPACT_ATOMS: atom_id res chain seq x y z
N MET A 1 -0.39 11.61 11.21
CA MET A 1 -0.57 10.76 10.01
C MET A 1 -1.88 10.03 10.17
N VAL A 2 -2.71 9.91 9.14
CA VAL A 2 -4.03 9.25 9.25
C VAL A 2 -3.83 7.73 9.33
N ASP A 3 -4.52 7.06 10.27
CA ASP A 3 -4.53 5.59 10.33
C ASP A 3 -5.46 5.01 9.26
N ILE A 4 -4.92 4.81 8.06
CA ILE A 4 -5.69 4.33 6.91
C ILE A 4 -6.23 2.91 7.13
N ILE A 5 -5.49 2.01 7.78
CA ILE A 5 -5.99 0.65 8.05
C ILE A 5 -7.11 0.67 9.08
N GLY A 6 -7.02 1.54 10.10
CA GLY A 6 -8.09 1.80 11.06
C GLY A 6 -9.38 2.27 10.38
N GLU A 7 -9.25 3.23 9.46
CA GLU A 7 -10.38 3.78 8.71
C GLU A 7 -10.99 2.75 7.75
N ILE A 8 -10.18 1.91 7.09
CA ILE A 8 -10.68 0.79 6.30
C ILE A 8 -11.53 -0.14 7.16
N GLY A 9 -11.04 -0.55 8.34
CA GLY A 9 -11.82 -1.39 9.26
C GLY A 9 -13.14 -0.74 9.66
N ARG A 10 -13.11 0.54 10.05
CA ARG A 10 -14.29 1.30 10.46
C ARG A 10 -15.35 1.40 9.37
N LEU A 11 -14.94 1.73 8.13
CA LEU A 11 -15.85 1.88 6.99
C LEU A 11 -16.45 0.53 6.58
N ARG A 12 -15.62 -0.52 6.52
CA ARG A 12 -16.06 -1.87 6.17
C ARG A 12 -17.07 -2.44 7.17
N GLN A 13 -16.87 -2.21 8.47
CA GLN A 13 -17.81 -2.61 9.52
C GLN A 13 -19.15 -1.86 9.45
N ARG A 14 -19.17 -0.65 8.86
CA ARG A 14 -20.40 0.10 8.57
C ARG A 14 -21.13 -0.39 7.32
N GLY A 15 -20.60 -1.40 6.63
CA GLY A 15 -21.17 -1.90 5.38
C GLY A 15 -20.81 -1.06 4.16
N GLU A 16 -19.79 -0.20 4.25
CA GLU A 16 -19.43 0.73 3.18
C GLU A 16 -18.36 0.13 2.27
N ARG A 17 -18.55 0.33 0.96
CA ARG A 17 -17.53 0.11 -0.07
C ARG A 17 -16.62 1.32 -0.17
N LEU A 18 -15.35 1.09 -0.46
CA LEU A 18 -14.38 2.16 -0.69
C LEU A 18 -13.38 1.78 -1.78
N ALA A 19 -12.81 2.77 -2.46
CA ALA A 19 -11.61 2.59 -3.25
C ALA A 19 -10.39 2.99 -2.41
N LEU A 20 -9.40 2.10 -2.36
CA LEU A 20 -8.12 2.35 -1.70
C LEU A 20 -7.05 2.60 -2.76
N ALA A 21 -6.58 3.83 -2.86
CA ALA A 21 -5.38 4.18 -3.62
C ALA A 21 -4.15 4.06 -2.72
N SER A 22 -3.18 3.25 -3.15
CA SER A 22 -1.89 3.08 -2.48
C SER A 22 -0.75 3.45 -3.43
N LEU A 23 0.19 4.29 -2.98
CA LEU A 23 1.47 4.44 -3.65
C LEU A 23 2.25 3.12 -3.44
N ILE A 24 2.48 2.39 -4.52
CA ILE A 24 3.12 1.06 -4.48
C ILE A 24 4.58 1.11 -4.92
N TRP A 25 4.97 2.16 -5.65
CA TRP A 25 6.34 2.37 -6.09
C TRP A 25 6.58 3.82 -6.47
N SER A 26 7.82 4.28 -6.31
CA SER A 26 8.27 5.59 -6.78
C SER A 26 9.74 5.58 -7.15
N THR A 27 10.13 6.48 -8.05
CA THR A 27 11.52 6.83 -8.33
C THR A 27 11.67 8.35 -8.43
N GLY A 28 12.89 8.85 -8.24
CA GLY A 28 13.18 10.28 -8.24
C GLY A 28 12.66 11.00 -6.99
N SER A 29 12.63 12.33 -7.05
CA SER A 29 12.16 13.17 -5.95
C SER A 29 10.64 13.31 -6.01
N ILE A 30 9.97 12.84 -4.96
CA ILE A 30 8.52 12.96 -4.78
C ILE A 30 8.22 13.75 -3.49
N PRO A 31 7.22 14.64 -3.49
CA PRO A 31 6.92 15.49 -2.33
C PRO A 31 6.13 14.76 -1.22
N MET A 32 5.81 13.48 -1.42
CA MET A 32 4.91 12.68 -0.59
C MET A 32 5.63 11.51 0.07
N SER A 33 5.02 10.93 1.09
CA SER A 33 5.52 9.70 1.71
C SER A 33 5.44 8.54 0.72
N ASP A 34 6.46 7.67 0.75
CA ASP A 34 6.49 6.35 0.10
C ASP A 34 5.44 5.37 0.65
N ARG A 35 4.75 5.74 1.74
CA ARG A 35 3.61 4.99 2.34
C ARG A 35 2.27 5.70 2.12
N ALA A 36 2.21 6.65 1.19
CA ALA A 36 0.99 7.43 0.93
C ALA A 36 -0.17 6.52 0.52
N LYS A 37 -1.33 6.76 1.13
CA LYS A 37 -2.59 6.10 0.81
C LYS A 37 -3.75 7.09 0.91
N MET A 38 -4.76 6.86 0.09
CA MET A 38 -5.98 7.64 0.05
C MET A 38 -7.18 6.73 -0.13
N ILE A 39 -8.17 6.89 0.75
CA ILE A 39 -9.49 6.26 0.66
C ILE A 39 -10.42 7.22 -0.06
N ILE A 40 -11.20 6.69 -0.99
CA ILE A 40 -12.31 7.37 -1.66
C ILE A 40 -13.58 6.57 -1.34
N THR A 41 -14.55 7.20 -0.69
CA THR A 41 -15.84 6.59 -0.35
C THR A 41 -16.90 6.85 -1.41
N GLU A 42 -18.00 6.07 -1.40
CA GLU A 42 -19.10 6.22 -2.36
C GLU A 42 -19.79 7.60 -2.30
N ASP A 43 -19.79 8.27 -1.14
CA ASP A 43 -20.29 9.64 -0.97
C ASP A 43 -19.32 10.72 -1.49
N GLY A 44 -18.15 10.31 -1.99
CA GLY A 44 -17.11 11.19 -2.52
C GLY A 44 -16.19 11.79 -1.45
N SER A 45 -16.33 11.41 -0.18
CA SER A 45 -15.38 11.80 0.87
C SER A 45 -14.00 11.18 0.64
N ILE A 46 -12.98 11.88 1.13
CA ILE A 46 -11.57 11.47 0.99
C ILE A 46 -10.95 11.38 2.37
N ILE A 47 -10.21 10.30 2.63
CA ILE A 47 -9.46 10.10 3.87
C ILE A 47 -8.02 9.72 3.52
N GLY A 48 -7.04 10.44 4.08
CA GLY A 48 -5.64 10.31 3.66
C GLY A 48 -5.30 11.20 2.48
N THR A 49 -4.14 10.95 1.87
CA THR A 49 -3.65 11.73 0.72
C THR A 49 -2.61 10.91 -0.04
N ILE A 50 -2.58 11.10 -1.37
CA ILE A 50 -1.50 10.65 -2.26
C ILE A 50 -0.54 11.83 -2.57
N GLY A 51 -0.48 12.83 -1.69
CA GLY A 51 0.47 13.95 -1.78
C GLY A 51 -0.04 15.21 -2.48
N GLY A 52 -1.36 15.35 -2.67
CA GLY A 52 -2.01 16.59 -3.08
C GLY A 52 -1.85 17.00 -4.55
N GLY A 53 -2.41 18.15 -4.88
CA GLY A 53 -2.31 18.77 -6.22
C GLY A 53 -3.05 18.02 -7.33
N CYS A 54 -2.57 18.15 -8.57
CA CYS A 54 -3.20 17.54 -9.74
C CYS A 54 -3.25 16.01 -9.67
N LEU A 55 -2.21 15.39 -9.08
CA LEU A 55 -2.15 13.93 -8.91
C LEU A 55 -3.33 13.43 -8.07
N GLU A 56 -3.64 14.10 -6.97
CA GLU A 56 -4.75 13.70 -6.09
C GLU A 56 -6.10 13.77 -6.81
N ALA A 57 -6.32 14.76 -7.67
CA ALA A 57 -7.53 14.89 -8.48
C ALA A 57 -7.65 13.77 -9.54
N GLU A 58 -6.55 13.37 -10.17
CA GLU A 58 -6.52 12.24 -11.09
C GLU A 58 -6.82 10.93 -10.37
N VAL A 59 -6.19 10.69 -9.21
CA VAL A 59 -6.42 9.49 -8.39
C VAL A 59 -7.85 9.44 -7.86
N LEU A 60 -8.46 10.58 -7.52
CA LEU A 60 -9.87 10.65 -7.15
C LEU A 60 -10.79 10.16 -8.27
N ASN A 61 -10.52 10.54 -9.53
CA ASN A 61 -11.29 10.07 -10.67
C ASN A 61 -11.10 8.56 -10.92
N VAL A 62 -9.88 8.05 -10.73
CA VAL A 62 -9.61 6.61 -10.78
C VAL A 62 -10.38 5.89 -9.68
N GLY A 63 -10.36 6.40 -8.45
CA GLY A 63 -11.10 5.84 -7.32
C GLY A 63 -12.61 5.74 -7.58
N ARG A 64 -13.21 6.79 -8.16
CA ARG A 64 -14.61 6.76 -8.60
C ARG A 64 -14.86 5.68 -9.65
N ALA A 65 -14.00 5.60 -10.66
CA ALA A 65 -14.12 4.55 -11.68
C ALA A 65 -13.98 3.14 -11.10
N VAL A 66 -13.10 2.94 -10.10
CA VAL A 66 -12.99 1.66 -9.37
C VAL A 66 -14.27 1.37 -8.58
N LEU A 67 -14.87 2.34 -7.90
CA LEU A 67 -16.15 2.16 -7.21
C LEU A 67 -17.30 1.78 -8.16
N ASP A 68 -17.35 2.44 -9.32
CA ASP A 68 -18.39 2.25 -10.34
C ASP A 68 -18.26 0.90 -11.06
N THR A 69 -17.05 0.53 -11.45
CA THR A 69 -16.78 -0.68 -12.27
C THR A 69 -16.47 -1.90 -11.43
N GLY A 70 -16.01 -1.69 -10.19
CA GLY A 70 -15.41 -2.71 -9.34
C GLY A 70 -14.11 -3.31 -9.90
N ALA A 71 -13.50 -2.71 -10.92
CA ALA A 71 -12.25 -3.19 -11.49
C ALA A 71 -11.07 -2.43 -10.89
N ASN A 72 -10.10 -3.15 -10.32
CA ASN A 72 -8.88 -2.56 -9.79
C ASN A 72 -8.04 -1.92 -10.91
N GLN A 73 -7.30 -0.85 -10.60
CA GLN A 73 -6.53 -0.10 -11.57
C GLN A 73 -5.08 0.12 -11.14
N HIS A 74 -4.18 -0.03 -12.11
CA HIS A 74 -2.78 0.37 -12.02
C HIS A 74 -2.56 1.64 -12.84
N THR A 75 -2.07 2.68 -12.19
CA THR A 75 -1.78 3.96 -12.85
C THR A 75 -0.36 4.39 -12.57
N SER A 76 0.28 5.00 -13.57
CA SER A 76 1.65 5.51 -13.49
C SER A 76 1.64 6.98 -13.87
N TYR A 77 2.25 7.81 -13.04
CA TYR A 77 2.30 9.25 -13.23
C TYR A 77 3.75 9.71 -13.19
N THR A 78 4.17 10.40 -14.23
CA THR A 78 5.47 11.10 -14.26
C THR A 78 5.22 12.57 -14.05
N MET A 79 5.74 13.10 -12.94
CA MET A 79 5.61 14.51 -12.62
C MET A 79 6.53 15.32 -13.54
N THR A 80 5.94 16.16 -14.39
CA THR A 80 6.68 17.02 -15.33
C THR A 80 6.69 18.47 -14.84
N GLU A 81 7.69 19.25 -15.27
CA GLU A 81 7.94 20.65 -14.86
C GLU A 81 6.71 21.58 -14.94
N LYS A 82 5.70 21.26 -15.76
CA LYS A 82 4.48 22.08 -15.92
C LYS A 82 3.42 21.91 -14.84
N GLN A 83 3.47 20.84 -14.04
CA GLN A 83 2.51 20.59 -12.95
C GLN A 83 3.03 21.09 -11.59
N ALA A 84 4.33 21.39 -11.49
CA ALA A 84 4.87 22.15 -10.37
C ALA A 84 4.57 23.64 -10.63
N GLY A 85 3.74 24.26 -9.78
CA GLY A 85 3.50 25.70 -9.86
C GLY A 85 4.82 26.51 -9.84
N GLU A 86 4.72 27.82 -10.11
CA GLU A 86 5.80 28.81 -10.35
C GLU A 86 6.96 28.89 -9.33
N SER A 87 7.06 27.98 -8.36
CA SER A 87 8.09 27.94 -7.31
C SER A 87 9.34 27.10 -7.62
N GLY A 88 9.51 26.55 -8.83
CA GLY A 88 10.81 26.02 -9.29
C GLY A 88 11.40 24.86 -8.47
N LEU A 89 10.57 24.08 -7.76
CA LEU A 89 11.01 22.88 -7.05
C LEU A 89 10.73 21.65 -7.93
N ASN A 90 11.79 21.17 -8.59
CA ASN A 90 11.76 20.05 -9.52
C ASN A 90 11.39 18.73 -8.82
N CYS A 91 10.11 18.37 -8.77
CA CYS A 91 9.65 17.02 -8.49
C CYS A 91 9.67 16.22 -9.80
N GLY A 92 10.84 15.72 -10.21
CA GLY A 92 11.03 14.92 -11.43
C GLY A 92 10.80 13.41 -11.23
N GLY A 93 9.95 13.04 -10.28
CA GLY A 93 9.70 11.65 -9.91
C GLY A 93 8.63 10.97 -10.77
N THR A 94 8.67 9.64 -10.79
CA THR A 94 7.57 8.81 -11.32
C THR A 94 7.00 7.98 -10.18
N VAL A 95 5.68 7.91 -10.07
CA VAL A 95 4.96 7.12 -9.07
C VAL A 95 4.04 6.12 -9.73
N ARG A 96 3.89 4.95 -9.12
CA ARG A 96 2.88 3.94 -9.47
C ARG A 96 1.88 3.84 -8.34
N ILE A 97 0.61 3.92 -8.68
CA ILE A 97 -0.52 3.86 -7.74
C ILE A 97 -1.38 2.67 -8.10
N TYR A 98 -1.64 1.83 -7.11
CA TYR A 98 -2.65 0.78 -7.19
C TYR A 98 -3.92 1.28 -6.54
N THR A 99 -5.02 1.28 -7.27
CA THR A 99 -6.34 1.62 -6.75
C THR A 99 -7.22 0.39 -6.81
N GLU A 100 -7.64 -0.07 -5.64
CA GLU A 100 -8.42 -1.30 -5.50
C GLU A 100 -9.77 -1.05 -4.85
N LEU A 101 -10.76 -1.85 -5.25
CA LEU A 101 -12.02 -1.90 -4.55
C LEU A 101 -11.85 -2.69 -3.25
N VAL A 102 -12.30 -2.10 -2.16
CA VAL A 102 -12.38 -2.75 -0.86
C VAL A 102 -13.86 -2.90 -0.50
N GLU A 103 -14.30 -4.15 -0.53
CA GLU A 103 -15.67 -4.53 -0.21
C GLU A 103 -15.93 -4.48 1.32
N PRO A 104 -17.19 -4.31 1.73
CA PRO A 104 -17.62 -4.44 3.11
C PRO A 104 -17.12 -5.73 3.73
N GLY A 105 -16.81 -5.66 5.01
CA GLY A 105 -16.28 -6.78 5.78
C GLY A 105 -17.35 -7.39 6.67
N ALA A 106 -17.32 -8.70 6.80
CA ALA A 106 -17.88 -9.35 7.97
C ALA A 106 -16.79 -9.39 9.06
N GLY A 107 -17.22 -9.30 10.33
CA GLY A 107 -16.29 -9.37 11.45
C GLY A 107 -15.38 -10.61 11.38
N GLY A 108 -14.09 -10.42 11.62
CA GLY A 108 -13.06 -11.47 11.68
C GLY A 108 -12.32 -11.73 10.38
N ASP A 109 -12.52 -10.90 9.35
CA ASP A 109 -11.78 -11.01 8.09
C ASP A 109 -10.33 -10.49 8.18
N LEU A 110 -9.62 -10.47 7.03
CA LEU A 110 -8.21 -10.09 6.96
C LEU A 110 -7.91 -8.74 7.60
N TYR A 111 -8.72 -7.70 7.35
CA TYR A 111 -8.43 -6.38 7.91
C TYR A 111 -8.64 -6.36 9.42
N ASP A 112 -9.65 -7.05 9.94
CA ASP A 112 -9.82 -7.20 11.39
C ASP A 112 -8.64 -7.96 12.01
N LYS A 113 -8.10 -8.97 11.33
CA LYS A 113 -6.89 -9.69 11.78
C LYS A 113 -5.66 -8.79 11.79
N VAL A 114 -5.47 -7.97 10.76
CA VAL A 114 -4.37 -6.98 10.69
C VAL A 114 -4.52 -5.93 11.80
N LEU A 115 -5.74 -5.45 12.05
CA LEU A 115 -6.03 -4.49 13.13
C LEU A 115 -5.75 -5.08 14.50
N ASN A 116 -6.15 -6.33 14.75
CA ASN A 116 -5.85 -7.02 16.01
C ASN A 116 -4.34 -7.22 16.18
N ALA A 117 -3.63 -7.66 15.14
CA ALA A 117 -2.17 -7.80 15.18
C ALA A 117 -1.49 -6.45 15.52
N ARG A 118 -1.94 -5.35 14.92
CA ARG A 118 -1.45 -4.00 15.25
C ARG A 118 -1.74 -3.61 16.69
N ALA A 119 -2.95 -3.89 17.21
CA ALA A 119 -3.32 -3.62 18.60
C ALA A 119 -2.46 -4.42 19.59
N ASP A 120 -2.13 -5.67 19.25
CA ASP A 120 -1.23 -6.54 20.02
C ASP A 120 0.26 -6.19 19.82
N ARG A 121 0.54 -5.11 19.08
CA ARG A 121 1.89 -4.65 18.73
C ARG A 121 2.73 -5.70 17.99
N LEU A 122 2.07 -6.59 17.25
CA LEU A 122 2.70 -7.59 16.40
C LEU A 122 3.03 -7.00 15.04
N GLY A 123 4.32 -6.94 14.71
CA GLY A 123 4.79 -6.56 13.39
C GLY A 123 4.53 -7.65 12.36
N GLY A 124 4.38 -7.26 11.10
CA GLY A 124 4.17 -8.18 9.99
C GLY A 124 4.10 -7.47 8.65
N VAL A 125 3.75 -8.22 7.62
CA VAL A 125 3.67 -7.72 6.25
C VAL A 125 2.30 -8.02 5.68
N LEU A 126 1.70 -7.03 5.05
CA LEU A 126 0.53 -7.20 4.20
C LEU A 126 1.01 -7.33 2.75
N ALA A 127 0.83 -8.50 2.17
CA ALA A 127 1.07 -8.77 0.77
C ALA A 127 -0.22 -8.59 -0.04
N THR A 128 -0.16 -7.82 -1.12
CA THR A 128 -1.28 -7.59 -2.05
C THR A 128 -0.87 -8.04 -3.44
N LEU A 129 -1.59 -9.00 -4.01
CA LEU A 129 -1.42 -9.40 -5.40
C LEU A 129 -1.94 -8.28 -6.31
N LEU A 130 -1.03 -7.71 -7.08
CA LEU A 130 -1.29 -6.65 -8.04
C LEU A 130 -1.80 -7.28 -9.34
N SER A 131 -3.09 -7.58 -9.38
CA SER A 131 -3.76 -8.08 -10.58
C SER A 131 -4.37 -6.93 -11.38
N THR A 132 -4.25 -7.01 -12.70
CA THR A 132 -4.97 -6.18 -13.67
C THR A 132 -6.28 -6.83 -14.13
N ASP A 133 -6.56 -8.07 -13.72
CA ASP A 133 -7.80 -8.73 -14.07
C ASP A 133 -8.96 -8.08 -13.32
N SER A 134 -10.11 -8.00 -13.99
CA SER A 134 -11.34 -7.35 -13.49
C SER A 134 -12.01 -8.10 -12.34
N SER A 135 -11.27 -8.87 -11.53
CA SER A 135 -11.79 -9.47 -10.32
C SER A 135 -12.10 -8.36 -9.30
N HIS A 136 -13.31 -8.36 -8.75
CA HIS A 136 -13.74 -7.38 -7.77
C HIS A 136 -12.96 -7.42 -6.44
N GLN A 137 -12.24 -8.50 -6.16
CA GLN A 137 -11.54 -8.68 -4.90
C GLN A 137 -10.05 -8.92 -5.12
N SER A 138 -9.24 -8.01 -4.57
CA SER A 138 -7.79 -8.18 -4.44
C SER A 138 -7.44 -9.39 -3.59
N SER A 139 -6.57 -10.27 -4.08
CA SER A 139 -5.98 -11.33 -3.26
C SER A 139 -4.93 -10.74 -2.33
N LYS A 140 -5.12 -10.90 -1.03
CA LYS A 140 -4.24 -10.36 0.01
C LYS A 140 -3.92 -11.42 1.05
N MET A 141 -2.72 -11.31 1.60
CA MET A 141 -2.25 -12.17 2.68
C MET A 141 -1.47 -11.35 3.71
N TRP A 142 -1.76 -11.57 4.98
CA TRP A 142 -0.94 -11.14 6.10
C TRP A 142 -0.01 -12.27 6.54
N PHE A 143 1.23 -11.93 6.86
CA PHE A 143 2.10 -12.80 7.64
C PHE A 143 2.81 -12.01 8.75
N GLY A 144 2.64 -12.46 9.99
CA GLY A 144 3.17 -11.83 11.19
C GLY A 144 4.55 -12.35 11.57
N MET A 145 5.31 -11.55 12.31
CA MET A 145 6.61 -11.94 12.89
C MET A 145 6.49 -13.07 13.93
N ASP A 146 5.29 -13.31 14.45
CA ASP A 146 4.93 -14.42 15.33
C ASP A 146 4.61 -15.73 14.57
N GLY A 147 4.68 -15.70 13.23
CA GLY A 147 4.32 -16.81 12.36
C GLY A 147 2.82 -16.90 12.04
N SER A 148 2.00 -15.95 12.50
CA SER A 148 0.58 -15.88 12.12
C SER A 148 0.42 -15.64 10.62
N ARG A 149 -0.62 -16.23 10.02
CA ARG A 149 -0.95 -16.08 8.60
C ARG A 149 -2.45 -15.93 8.41
N PHE A 150 -2.87 -14.93 7.64
CA PHE A 150 -4.29 -14.70 7.31
C PHE A 150 -4.43 -14.34 5.83
N GLY A 151 -5.53 -14.74 5.20
CA GLY A 151 -5.73 -14.54 3.75
C GLY A 151 -4.86 -15.47 2.90
N SER A 152 -4.82 -15.20 1.60
CA SER A 152 -4.07 -16.01 0.62
C SER A 152 -3.79 -15.19 -0.64
N LEU A 153 -2.66 -15.46 -1.29
CA LEU A 153 -2.32 -14.94 -2.63
C LEU A 153 -2.70 -15.93 -3.73
N GLN A 154 -3.49 -16.96 -3.41
CA GLN A 154 -3.99 -18.00 -4.32
C GLN A 154 -2.89 -18.87 -4.96
N SER A 155 -1.64 -18.76 -4.50
CA SER A 155 -0.53 -19.60 -4.93
C SER A 155 0.48 -19.82 -3.81
N THR A 156 0.63 -21.06 -3.35
CA THR A 156 1.59 -21.43 -2.31
C THR A 156 3.05 -21.14 -2.71
N GLU A 157 3.36 -21.13 -4.01
CA GLU A 157 4.69 -20.74 -4.49
C GLU A 157 4.94 -19.25 -4.28
N VAL A 158 3.97 -18.41 -4.67
CA VAL A 158 4.01 -16.96 -4.46
C VAL A 158 4.06 -16.64 -2.98
N GLU A 159 3.22 -17.27 -2.16
CA GLU A 159 3.17 -17.09 -0.70
C GLU A 159 4.53 -17.38 -0.05
N ARG A 160 5.19 -18.48 -0.43
CA ARG A 160 6.54 -18.80 0.07
C ARG A 160 7.58 -17.77 -0.34
N LEU A 161 7.55 -17.33 -1.60
CA LEU A 161 8.47 -16.31 -2.12
C LEU A 161 8.33 -15.00 -1.35
N VAL A 162 7.10 -14.54 -1.11
CA VAL A 162 6.88 -13.26 -0.44
C VAL A 162 7.22 -13.32 1.05
N GLU A 163 7.02 -14.46 1.70
CA GLU A 163 7.45 -14.67 3.09
C GLU A 163 8.97 -14.61 3.22
N GLU A 164 9.71 -15.22 2.29
CA GLU A 164 11.18 -15.14 2.25
C GLU A 164 11.65 -13.69 2.13
N LYS A 165 10.98 -12.88 1.29
CA LYS A 165 11.28 -11.46 1.12
C LYS A 165 10.76 -10.58 2.25
N GLY A 166 9.81 -11.05 3.06
CA GLY A 166 9.17 -10.28 4.11
C GLY A 166 10.14 -9.69 5.14
N SER A 167 11.19 -10.45 5.49
CA SER A 167 12.23 -9.96 6.43
C SER A 167 12.94 -8.71 5.92
N PHE A 168 13.16 -8.61 4.60
CA PHE A 168 13.81 -7.45 3.99
C PHE A 168 12.93 -6.20 4.05
N VAL A 169 11.63 -6.36 3.80
CA VAL A 169 10.62 -5.29 3.85
C VAL A 169 10.47 -4.76 5.27
N LEU A 170 10.45 -5.65 6.26
CA LEU A 170 10.41 -5.28 7.68
C LEU A 170 11.68 -4.54 8.13
N GLN A 171 12.88 -4.99 7.72
CA GLN A 171 14.14 -4.34 8.11
C GLN A 171 14.31 -2.93 7.54
N ARG A 172 13.81 -2.69 6.33
CA ARG A 172 13.87 -1.37 5.68
C ARG A 172 12.71 -0.47 6.07
N GLU A 173 11.66 -1.05 6.65
CA GLU A 173 10.37 -0.40 6.86
C GLU A 173 9.84 0.30 5.60
N GLN A 174 10.12 -0.26 4.42
CA GLN A 174 9.72 0.33 3.14
C GLN A 174 8.98 -0.70 2.32
N GLY A 175 7.85 -0.29 1.75
CA GLY A 175 7.09 -1.12 0.83
C GLY A 175 7.90 -1.42 -0.43
N PHE A 176 7.69 -2.60 -1.01
CA PHE A 176 8.40 -3.03 -2.21
C PHE A 176 7.53 -3.92 -3.10
N ILE A 177 7.75 -3.84 -4.41
CA ILE A 177 7.08 -4.69 -5.39
C ILE A 177 7.97 -5.87 -5.76
N GLN A 178 7.52 -7.08 -5.48
CA GLN A 178 8.12 -8.32 -5.95
C GLN A 178 7.47 -8.75 -7.27
N ALA A 179 8.22 -8.70 -8.36
CA ALA A 179 7.79 -9.31 -9.62
C ALA A 179 7.75 -10.84 -9.47
N LEU A 180 6.67 -11.47 -9.93
CA LEU A 180 6.55 -12.93 -9.95
C LEU A 180 7.12 -13.49 -11.25
N PRO A 181 7.80 -14.64 -11.20
CA PRO A 181 8.25 -15.32 -12.41
C PRO A 181 7.03 -15.69 -13.26
N ALA A 182 7.18 -15.56 -14.59
CA ALA A 182 6.17 -16.10 -15.50
C ALA A 182 6.11 -17.62 -15.31
N ALA A 183 4.89 -18.18 -15.29
CA ALA A 183 4.70 -19.62 -15.12
C ALA A 183 5.54 -20.39 -16.18
N GLY A 184 6.63 -21.02 -15.72
CA GLY A 184 7.53 -21.83 -16.57
C GLY A 184 8.95 -21.28 -16.81
N GLU A 185 9.34 -20.12 -16.29
CA GLU A 185 10.73 -19.64 -16.43
C GLU A 185 11.61 -20.09 -15.24
N GLN A 186 12.42 -21.14 -15.44
CA GLN A 186 13.59 -21.40 -14.61
C GLN A 186 14.80 -20.62 -15.14
N ASN A 187 15.47 -19.90 -14.24
CA ASN A 187 16.83 -19.35 -14.34
C ASN A 187 17.25 -18.72 -15.69
N GLY A 188 17.10 -17.39 -15.76
CA GLY A 188 17.83 -16.58 -16.74
C GLY A 188 18.11 -15.20 -16.17
N GLU A 189 19.36 -14.92 -15.83
CA GLU A 189 19.86 -13.55 -15.68
C GLU A 189 19.65 -12.83 -17.02
N ASN A 190 18.55 -12.09 -17.15
CA ASN A 190 18.32 -11.27 -18.33
C ASN A 190 18.17 -9.82 -17.90
N ILE A 191 19.23 -9.06 -18.18
CA ILE A 191 19.27 -7.60 -18.08
C ILE A 191 18.42 -7.07 -19.24
N LEU A 192 17.15 -6.79 -18.96
CA LEU A 192 16.22 -6.16 -19.89
C LEU A 192 15.82 -4.79 -19.32
N GLY A 193 15.89 -3.75 -20.16
CA GLY A 193 15.77 -2.35 -19.74
C GLY A 193 14.36 -1.92 -19.33
N ASP A 194 14.31 -0.84 -18.53
CA ASP A 194 13.17 -0.27 -17.81
C ASP A 194 11.84 -0.10 -18.59
N SER A 195 11.88 -0.06 -19.92
CA SER A 195 10.71 0.18 -20.79
C SER A 195 9.97 -1.12 -21.21
N GLU A 196 10.67 -2.26 -21.25
CA GLU A 196 10.06 -3.55 -21.64
C GLU A 196 9.41 -4.31 -20.46
N MET A 197 9.70 -3.90 -19.23
CA MET A 197 9.09 -4.46 -18.01
C MET A 197 7.55 -4.29 -17.95
N VAL A 198 6.99 -3.31 -18.67
CA VAL A 198 5.55 -2.98 -18.58
C VAL A 198 4.67 -3.91 -19.44
N LYS A 199 5.22 -4.69 -20.38
CA LYS A 199 4.43 -5.43 -21.38
C LYS A 199 4.37 -6.95 -21.23
N ALA A 200 5.23 -7.57 -20.44
CA ALA A 200 5.04 -8.97 -20.05
C ALA A 200 4.22 -8.98 -18.76
N ALA A 201 3.02 -9.55 -18.80
CA ALA A 201 2.13 -9.70 -17.64
C ALA A 201 2.75 -10.64 -16.58
N ARG A 202 3.82 -10.18 -15.94
CA ARG A 202 4.32 -10.75 -14.70
C ARG A 202 3.42 -10.17 -13.62
N SER A 203 2.61 -11.02 -13.01
CA SER A 203 1.89 -10.65 -11.80
C SER A 203 2.91 -10.12 -10.79
N GLU A 204 2.58 -9.03 -10.11
CA GLU A 204 3.44 -8.42 -9.09
C GLU A 204 2.78 -8.58 -7.72
N VAL A 205 3.57 -8.59 -6.65
CA VAL A 205 3.05 -8.52 -5.28
C VAL A 205 3.64 -7.30 -4.60
N PHE A 206 2.77 -6.43 -4.09
CA PHE A 206 3.17 -5.34 -3.23
C PHE A 206 3.27 -5.86 -1.79
N LEU A 207 4.45 -5.71 -1.18
CA LEU A 207 4.73 -6.07 0.19
C LEU A 207 4.82 -4.80 1.04
N GLU A 208 3.91 -4.65 1.99
CA GLU A 208 3.83 -3.48 2.86
C GLU A 208 4.14 -3.87 4.32
N PRO A 209 5.15 -3.25 4.96
CA PRO A 209 5.45 -3.52 6.36
C PRO A 209 4.47 -2.78 7.28
N PHE A 210 3.95 -3.50 8.25
CA PHE A 210 3.20 -2.96 9.38
C PHE A 210 3.98 -3.24 10.65
N LEU A 211 4.55 -2.19 11.23
CA LEU A 211 5.30 -2.26 12.47
C LEU A 211 4.52 -1.52 13.56
N PRO A 212 4.60 -1.99 14.83
CA PRO A 212 4.03 -1.25 15.93
C PRO A 212 4.72 0.11 16.08
N GLU A 213 3.98 1.12 16.53
CA GLU A 213 4.58 2.43 16.82
C GLU A 213 5.70 2.26 17.86
N PRO A 214 6.87 2.90 17.64
CA PRO A 214 8.00 2.79 18.54
C PRO A 214 7.65 3.30 19.94
N ILE A 215 8.16 2.63 20.97
CA ILE A 215 7.98 3.08 22.36
C ILE A 215 9.13 4.03 22.69
N LEU A 216 8.79 5.29 22.96
CA LEU A 216 9.73 6.24 23.54
C LEU A 216 9.74 6.09 25.06
N TYR A 217 10.86 5.60 25.61
CA TYR A 217 11.09 5.59 27.05
C TYR A 217 11.74 6.90 27.49
N VAL A 218 11.03 7.68 28.31
CA VAL A 218 11.55 8.94 28.89
C VAL A 218 11.91 8.70 30.36
N PHE A 219 13.20 8.80 30.68
CA PHE A 219 13.69 8.67 32.05
C PHE A 219 13.80 10.05 32.71
N GLY A 220 12.92 10.33 33.68
CA GLY A 220 12.88 11.58 34.45
C GLY A 220 11.70 12.48 34.07
N GLY A 221 10.71 12.57 34.97
CA GLY A 221 9.46 13.34 34.76
C GLY A 221 9.54 14.83 35.09
N GLY A 222 10.71 15.45 34.91
CA GLY A 222 10.87 16.90 35.11
C GLY A 222 10.21 17.72 34.00
N HIS A 223 10.32 19.06 34.06
CA HIS A 223 9.73 19.97 33.07
C HIS A 223 10.05 19.58 31.61
N VAL A 224 11.28 19.15 31.33
CA VAL A 224 11.70 18.70 29.99
C VAL A 224 11.07 17.37 29.60
N GLY A 225 11.08 16.37 30.49
CA GLY A 225 10.49 15.06 30.22
C GLY A 225 8.98 15.13 29.97
N GLY A 226 8.27 16.01 30.68
CA GLY A 226 6.85 16.26 30.47
C GLY A 226 6.54 16.90 29.11
N GLN A 227 7.40 17.79 28.61
CA GLN A 227 7.24 18.35 27.26
C GLN A 227 7.53 17.31 26.17
N ILE A 228 8.54 16.47 26.35
CA ILE A 228 8.88 15.40 25.39
C ILE A 228 7.74 14.38 25.28
N GLY A 229 7.13 13.98 26.39
CA GLY A 229 6.01 13.02 26.39
C GLY A 229 4.69 13.55 25.79
N ALA A 230 4.62 14.84 25.48
CA ALA A 230 3.44 15.48 24.89
C ALA A 230 3.59 15.75 23.37
N LEU A 231 4.75 15.43 22.79
CA LEU A 231 5.00 15.47 21.34
C LEU A 231 4.43 14.21 20.67
#